data_AF-A0AB33TYQ6-F1
#
_entry.id   AF-A0AB33TYQ6-F1
#
_cell.length_a   1.000
_cell.length_b   1.000
_cell.length_c   1.000
_cell.angle_alpha   90.00
_cell.angle_beta   90.00
_cell.angle_gamma   90.00
#
_symmetry.space_group_name_H-M   'P 1'
#
loop_
_entity.id
_entity.type
_entity.pdbx_description
1 polymer ?
#
loop_
_entity_poly.entity_id
_entity_poly.type
_entity_poly.pdbx_seq_one_letter_code
_entity_poly.pdbx_strand_id
1 'polypeptide(L)'
;MQRSQVALVVTESTGGLEIPAAKAIRRAGIAVIIANPRQTHQFAQSQPLTKTDAKDAKMLAFFAQMMTQKEDWQTMPYQPPTEAEEVLEALVNRRNQSADMRTAEKNRLHQVHETQVGSVKQLIAHFDRLIDELDKQIDDHTHTHFDGKAQVAEQIKGIGSITTATLMAMLPELGRLSHKRIASLAGIAPHPRESEETKFKSRCFGGRSAVRKALYMATVVATRFKPLIRDFYQRLPSEGKPYKVAVTAYMRKLLTISNARMRDYFAENDTAENGIRTA
;
A
#
# COMPACT_ATOMS: atom_id res chain seq x y z
N MET A 1 -30.11 12.57 26.81
CA MET A 1 -29.20 12.45 25.66
C MET A 1 -30.00 11.98 24.46
N GLN A 2 -30.28 12.86 23.48
CA GLN A 2 -30.81 12.41 22.20
C GLN A 2 -29.77 11.48 21.55
N ARG A 3 -30.13 10.22 21.30
CA ARG A 3 -29.33 9.31 20.47
C ARG A 3 -29.42 9.82 19.03
N SER A 4 -28.52 10.72 18.66
CA SER A 4 -28.37 11.10 17.26
C SER A 4 -28.00 9.85 16.46
N GLN A 5 -28.75 9.56 15.39
CA GLN A 5 -28.44 8.46 14.49
C GLN A 5 -27.24 8.86 13.63
N VAL A 6 -26.03 8.51 14.07
CA VAL A 6 -24.78 8.85 13.37
C VAL A 6 -24.59 7.91 12.19
N ALA A 7 -24.73 8.43 10.97
CA ALA A 7 -24.52 7.65 9.74
C ALA A 7 -23.04 7.51 9.36
N LEU A 8 -22.22 8.53 9.67
CA LEU A 8 -20.82 8.61 9.27
C LEU A 8 -19.97 9.28 10.36
N VAL A 9 -18.81 8.68 10.65
CA VAL A 9 -17.74 9.28 11.45
C VAL A 9 -16.54 9.55 10.56
N VAL A 10 -15.88 10.70 10.74
CA VAL A 10 -14.58 10.97 10.13
C VAL A 10 -13.53 11.05 11.22
N THR A 11 -12.44 10.31 11.04
CA THR A 11 -11.23 10.44 11.86
C THR A 11 -10.09 10.92 10.98
N GLU A 12 -9.15 11.66 11.54
CA GLU A 12 -7.91 11.99 10.83
C GLU A 12 -6.89 10.86 10.99
N SER A 13 -6.04 10.62 9.99
CA SER A 13 -4.95 9.66 10.15
C SER A 13 -3.83 10.21 11.03
N THR A 14 -3.54 9.54 12.14
CA THR A 14 -2.62 9.96 13.20
C THR A 14 -1.55 8.91 13.47
N GLY A 15 -0.98 8.34 12.39
CA GLY A 15 0.08 7.34 12.50
C GLY A 15 -0.38 5.99 13.05
N GLY A 16 -1.68 5.69 13.00
CA GLY A 16 -2.25 4.39 13.37
C GLY A 16 -3.05 4.39 14.66
N LEU A 17 -2.99 5.46 15.47
CA LEU A 17 -3.79 5.58 16.70
C LEU A 17 -5.30 5.60 16.43
N GLU A 18 -5.70 6.03 15.23
CA GLU A 18 -7.08 6.05 14.76
C GLU A 18 -7.63 4.66 14.42
N ILE A 19 -6.77 3.67 14.16
CA ILE A 19 -7.17 2.37 13.62
C ILE A 19 -8.02 1.56 14.62
N PRO A 20 -7.66 1.45 15.92
CA PRO A 20 -8.52 0.77 16.89
C PRO A 20 -9.91 1.40 16.99
N ALA A 21 -9.98 2.74 16.97
CA ALA A 21 -11.26 3.46 16.99
C ALA A 21 -12.07 3.19 15.72
N ALA A 22 -11.45 3.27 14.54
CA ALA A 22 -12.09 2.99 13.26
C ALA A 22 -12.66 1.56 13.20
N LYS A 23 -11.90 0.56 13.67
CA LYS A 23 -12.37 -0.83 13.78
C LYS A 23 -13.58 -0.95 14.72
N ALA A 24 -13.51 -0.33 15.90
CA ALA A 24 -14.62 -0.35 16.86
C ALA A 24 -15.90 0.30 16.30
N ILE A 25 -15.76 1.45 15.62
CA ILE A 25 -16.87 2.16 14.97
C ILE A 25 -17.49 1.30 13.85
N ARG A 26 -16.67 0.65 13.01
CA ARG A 26 -17.17 -0.26 11.97
C ARG A 26 -17.90 -1.47 12.56
N ARG A 27 -17.40 -2.06 13.66
CA ARG A 27 -18.07 -3.15 14.38
C ARG A 27 -19.42 -2.73 14.97
N ALA A 28 -19.57 -1.46 15.34
CA ALA A 28 -20.84 -0.89 15.77
C ALA A 28 -21.82 -0.59 14.60
N GLY A 29 -21.46 -0.93 13.36
CA GLY A 29 -22.30 -0.74 12.17
C GLY A 29 -22.25 0.68 11.58
N ILE A 30 -21.40 1.55 12.10
CA ILE A 30 -21.30 2.95 11.66
C ILE A 30 -20.24 3.06 10.56
N ALA A 31 -20.48 3.85 9.50
CA ALA A 31 -19.46 4.13 8.49
C ALA A 31 -18.36 5.01 9.10
N VAL A 32 -17.09 4.70 8.81
CA VAL A 32 -15.97 5.55 9.24
C VAL A 32 -15.09 5.87 8.04
N ILE A 33 -14.70 7.12 7.87
CA ILE A 33 -13.70 7.54 6.89
C ILE A 33 -12.46 7.98 7.65
N ILE A 34 -11.31 7.37 7.32
CA ILE A 34 -10.01 7.84 7.78
C ILE A 34 -9.52 8.87 6.77
N ALA A 35 -9.67 10.14 7.09
CA ALA A 35 -9.33 11.25 6.22
C ALA A 35 -7.81 11.48 6.15
N ASN A 36 -7.34 11.89 4.98
CA ASN A 36 -5.95 12.26 4.77
C ASN A 36 -5.66 13.57 5.54
N PRO A 37 -4.67 13.59 6.45
CA PRO A 37 -4.33 14.77 7.26
C PRO A 37 -4.04 16.01 6.43
N ARG A 38 -3.51 15.84 5.21
CA ARG A 38 -3.27 16.95 4.30
C ARG A 38 -4.59 17.59 3.83
N GLN A 39 -5.62 16.78 3.55
CA GLN A 39 -6.91 17.29 3.07
C GLN A 39 -7.67 17.98 4.20
N THR A 40 -7.71 17.38 5.38
CA THR A 40 -8.34 17.97 6.57
C THR A 40 -7.60 19.24 6.99
N HIS A 41 -6.27 19.27 6.94
CA HIS A 41 -5.49 20.48 7.19
C HIS A 41 -5.78 21.60 6.17
N GLN A 42 -5.80 21.29 4.86
CA GLN A 42 -6.15 22.26 3.82
C GLN A 42 -7.57 22.79 3.99
N PHE A 43 -8.50 21.94 4.42
CA PHE A 43 -9.87 22.34 4.73
C PHE A 43 -9.92 23.25 5.97
N ALA A 44 -9.17 22.91 7.01
CA ALA A 44 -9.06 23.71 8.24
C ALA A 44 -8.47 25.10 8.01
N GLN A 45 -7.59 25.28 7.00
CA GLN A 45 -7.06 26.61 6.63
C GLN A 45 -8.14 27.61 6.19
N SER A 46 -9.33 27.15 5.82
CA SER A 46 -10.47 28.02 5.52
C SER A 46 -11.23 28.51 6.77
N GLN A 47 -10.83 28.06 7.97
CA GLN A 47 -11.49 28.34 9.24
C GLN A 47 -10.66 29.28 10.14
N PRO A 48 -11.25 29.95 11.14
CA PRO A 48 -10.54 30.86 12.05
C PRO A 48 -9.40 30.19 12.84
N LEU A 49 -8.27 30.88 13.04
CA LEU A 49 -7.01 30.35 13.61
C LEU A 49 -7.04 29.86 15.07
N THR A 50 -8.16 29.92 15.77
CA THR A 50 -8.22 29.47 17.18
C THR A 50 -8.39 27.95 17.24
N LYS A 51 -7.33 27.24 17.60
CA LYS A 51 -7.31 25.77 17.69
C LYS A 51 -7.82 25.29 19.05
N THR A 52 -8.85 24.45 19.04
CA THR A 52 -9.39 23.75 20.22
C THR A 52 -9.96 22.41 19.76
N ASP A 53 -9.87 21.35 20.58
CA ASP A 53 -10.38 20.01 20.21
C ASP A 53 -11.86 20.03 19.77
N ALA A 54 -12.69 20.85 20.43
CA ALA A 54 -14.10 21.01 20.08
C ALA A 54 -14.31 21.64 18.69
N LYS A 55 -13.42 22.53 18.25
CA LYS A 55 -13.45 23.13 16.91
C LYS A 55 -12.91 22.15 15.87
N ASP A 56 -11.86 21.40 16.19
CA ASP A 56 -11.29 20.39 15.29
C ASP A 56 -12.32 19.27 15.03
N ALA A 57 -13.03 18.82 16.06
CA ALA A 57 -14.14 17.87 15.91
C ALA A 57 -15.30 18.41 15.04
N LYS A 58 -15.68 19.68 15.22
CA LYS A 58 -16.69 20.35 14.37
C LYS A 58 -16.22 20.49 12.92
N MET A 59 -14.96 20.80 12.70
CA MET A 59 -14.35 20.88 11.37
C MET A 59 -14.40 19.52 10.66
N LEU A 60 -14.04 18.43 11.36
CA LEU A 60 -14.13 17.08 10.81
C LEU A 60 -15.58 16.66 10.54
N ALA A 61 -16.53 17.08 11.37
CA ALA A 61 -17.96 16.84 11.11
C ALA A 61 -18.45 17.58 9.86
N PHE A 62 -18.02 18.83 9.65
CA PHE A 62 -18.35 19.59 8.43
C PHE A 62 -17.67 18.98 7.19
N PHE A 63 -16.41 18.52 7.33
CA PHE A 63 -15.73 17.76 6.30
C PHE A 63 -16.49 16.47 5.96
N ALA A 64 -17.01 15.75 6.95
CA ALA A 64 -17.84 14.55 6.75
C ALA A 64 -19.09 14.86 5.93
N GLN A 65 -19.81 15.94 6.25
CA GLN A 65 -20.99 16.36 5.50
C GLN A 65 -20.66 16.66 4.03
N MET A 66 -19.58 17.39 3.76
CA MET A 66 -19.12 17.64 2.39
C MET A 66 -18.78 16.33 1.65
N MET A 67 -18.14 15.37 2.34
CA MET A 67 -17.79 14.09 1.73
C MET A 67 -19.02 13.27 1.32
N THR A 68 -20.11 13.33 2.10
CA THR A 68 -21.37 12.64 1.74
C THR A 68 -22.07 13.20 0.49
N GLN A 69 -21.69 14.39 0.03
CA GLN A 69 -22.23 14.99 -1.20
C GLN A 69 -21.59 14.43 -2.48
N LYS A 70 -20.50 13.64 -2.37
CA LYS A 70 -19.85 13.02 -3.53
C LYS A 70 -20.63 11.78 -3.96
N GLU A 71 -20.79 11.59 -5.27
CA GLU A 71 -21.49 10.42 -5.83
C GLU A 71 -20.89 9.08 -5.36
N ASP A 72 -19.57 9.02 -5.15
CA ASP A 72 -18.85 7.81 -4.79
C ASP A 72 -18.55 7.68 -3.28
N TRP A 73 -19.18 8.49 -2.42
CA TRP A 73 -18.88 8.52 -0.98
C TRP A 73 -19.03 7.16 -0.31
N GLN A 74 -19.97 6.34 -0.76
CA GLN A 74 -20.24 5.00 -0.22
C GLN A 74 -19.06 4.03 -0.40
N THR A 75 -18.15 4.33 -1.32
CA THR A 75 -16.94 3.53 -1.57
C THR A 75 -15.73 4.00 -0.75
N MET A 76 -15.86 5.10 -0.02
CA MET A 76 -14.81 5.70 0.80
C MET A 76 -14.69 5.19 2.25
N PRO A 77 -15.71 4.59 2.89
CA PRO A 77 -15.56 4.12 4.26
C PRO A 77 -14.43 3.10 4.38
N TYR A 78 -13.67 3.23 5.46
CA TYR A 78 -12.65 2.29 5.87
C TYR A 78 -13.25 0.89 6.00
N GLN A 79 -12.68 -0.03 5.24
CA GLN A 79 -12.92 -1.45 5.40
C GLN A 79 -11.83 -2.00 6.30
N PRO A 80 -12.17 -2.53 7.50
CA PRO A 80 -11.18 -3.14 8.36
C PRO A 80 -10.58 -4.36 7.64
N PRO A 81 -9.26 -4.54 7.69
CA PRO A 81 -8.63 -5.74 7.15
C PRO A 81 -9.13 -6.98 7.88
N THR A 82 -9.09 -8.12 7.19
CA THR A 82 -9.31 -9.43 7.79
C THR A 82 -8.19 -9.78 8.77
N GLU A 83 -8.42 -10.71 9.68
CA GLU A 83 -7.37 -11.17 10.61
C GLU A 83 -6.13 -11.70 9.86
N ALA A 84 -6.34 -12.44 8.76
CA ALA A 84 -5.26 -12.92 7.91
C ALA A 84 -4.43 -11.77 7.30
N GLU A 85 -5.09 -10.71 6.83
CA GLU A 85 -4.42 -9.51 6.31
C GLU A 85 -3.66 -8.75 7.40
N GLU A 86 -4.23 -8.64 8.61
CA GLU A 86 -3.58 -7.97 9.75
C GLU A 86 -2.31 -8.69 10.21
N VAL A 87 -2.37 -10.02 10.35
CA VAL A 87 -1.21 -10.83 10.71
C VAL A 87 -0.12 -10.72 9.64
N LEU A 88 -0.50 -10.82 8.36
CA LEU A 88 0.46 -10.72 7.27
C LEU A 88 1.09 -9.32 7.18
N GLU A 89 0.30 -8.27 7.37
CA GLU A 89 0.81 -6.89 7.43
C GLU A 89 1.81 -6.74 8.57
N ALA A 90 1.52 -7.28 9.76
CA ALA A 90 2.41 -7.23 10.91
C ALA A 90 3.75 -7.96 10.63
N LEU A 91 3.70 -9.16 10.04
CA LEU A 91 4.88 -9.92 9.65
C LEU A 91 5.74 -9.16 8.62
N VAL A 92 5.13 -8.66 7.55
CA VAL A 92 5.81 -7.87 6.51
C VAL A 92 6.44 -6.59 7.09
N ASN A 93 5.72 -5.89 7.97
CA ASN A 93 6.23 -4.70 8.62
C ASN A 93 7.43 -5.02 9.52
N ARG A 94 7.35 -6.08 10.33
CA ARG A 94 8.45 -6.50 11.20
C ARG A 94 9.69 -6.93 10.42
N ARG A 95 9.48 -7.62 9.30
CA ARG A 95 10.54 -8.02 8.36
C ARG A 95 11.23 -6.81 7.77
N ASN A 96 10.47 -5.81 7.32
CA ASN A 96 11.01 -4.57 6.77
C ASN A 96 11.81 -3.77 7.81
N GLN A 97 11.31 -3.66 9.04
CA GLN A 97 12.06 -3.04 10.14
C GLN A 97 13.41 -3.73 10.39
N SER A 98 13.41 -5.07 10.41
CA SER A 98 14.63 -5.87 10.60
C SER A 98 15.62 -5.69 9.44
N ALA A 99 15.12 -5.62 8.20
CA ALA A 99 15.95 -5.35 7.03
C ALA A 99 16.55 -3.92 7.04
N ASP A 100 15.79 -2.93 7.51
CA ASP A 100 16.27 -1.55 7.67
C ASP A 100 17.37 -1.47 8.74
N MET A 101 17.18 -2.12 9.89
CA MET A 101 18.20 -2.20 10.96
C MET A 101 19.47 -2.92 10.48
N ARG A 102 19.34 -4.04 9.77
CA ARG A 102 20.48 -4.72 9.15
C ARG A 102 21.23 -3.81 8.18
N THR A 103 20.50 -3.04 7.37
CA THR A 103 21.12 -2.12 6.41
C THR A 103 21.89 -1.02 7.13
N ALA A 104 21.34 -0.49 8.23
CA ALA A 104 22.02 0.49 9.07
C ALA A 104 23.34 -0.09 9.65
N GLU A 105 23.34 -1.33 10.16
CA GLU A 105 24.55 -1.96 10.67
C GLU A 105 25.57 -2.29 9.57
N LYS A 106 25.13 -2.72 8.39
CA LYS A 106 26.02 -2.92 7.23
C LYS A 106 26.71 -1.61 6.83
N ASN A 107 25.97 -0.50 6.80
CA ASN A 107 26.55 0.81 6.54
C ASN A 107 27.55 1.23 7.64
N ARG A 108 27.22 0.96 8.91
CA ARG A 108 28.08 1.26 10.06
C ARG A 108 29.40 0.48 10.03
N LEU A 109 29.39 -0.76 9.54
CA LEU A 109 30.56 -1.63 9.45
C LEU A 109 31.74 -0.97 8.70
N HIS A 110 31.47 -0.08 7.75
CA HIS A 110 32.49 0.62 6.97
C HIS A 110 33.21 1.75 7.72
N GLN A 111 32.65 2.23 8.84
CA GLN A 111 33.15 3.41 9.57
C GLN A 111 33.40 3.15 11.05
N VAL A 112 33.11 1.94 11.53
CA VAL A 112 33.23 1.60 12.95
C VAL A 112 34.69 1.34 13.33
N HIS A 113 35.06 1.72 14.57
CA HIS A 113 36.36 1.38 15.15
C HIS A 113 36.55 -0.14 15.22
N GLU A 114 37.78 -0.62 15.04
CA GLU A 114 38.12 -2.05 14.95
C GLU A 114 37.62 -2.86 16.17
N THR A 115 37.65 -2.28 17.37
CA THR A 115 37.18 -2.91 18.61
C THR A 115 35.69 -3.24 18.61
N GLN A 116 34.89 -2.60 17.76
CA GLN A 116 33.44 -2.79 17.70
C GLN A 116 33.00 -3.63 16.49
N VAL A 117 33.90 -3.96 15.56
CA VAL A 117 33.60 -4.74 14.34
C VAL A 117 32.91 -6.07 14.67
N GLY A 118 33.35 -6.75 15.74
CA GLY A 118 32.75 -8.00 16.20
C GLY A 118 31.27 -7.83 16.58
N SER A 119 30.95 -6.80 17.37
CA SER A 119 29.57 -6.50 17.79
C SER A 119 28.66 -6.17 16.60
N VAL A 120 29.14 -5.32 15.67
CA VAL A 120 28.38 -4.98 14.46
C VAL A 120 28.10 -6.22 13.59
N LYS A 121 29.09 -7.10 13.42
CA LYS A 121 28.90 -8.37 12.68
C LYS A 121 27.89 -9.29 13.37
N GLN A 122 27.89 -9.36 14.70
CA GLN A 122 26.90 -10.15 15.45
C GLN A 122 25.48 -9.63 15.25
N LEU A 123 25.27 -8.31 15.26
CA LEU A 123 23.96 -7.71 14.97
C LEU A 123 23.50 -7.98 13.55
N ILE A 124 24.39 -7.87 12.56
CA ILE A 124 24.08 -8.21 11.16
C ILE A 124 23.61 -9.68 11.07
N ALA A 125 24.37 -10.62 11.65
CA ALA A 125 24.03 -12.03 11.64
C ALA A 125 22.73 -12.34 12.42
N HIS A 126 22.44 -11.59 13.47
CA HIS A 126 21.16 -11.68 14.18
C HIS A 126 20.00 -11.24 13.30
N PHE A 127 20.10 -10.09 12.63
CA PHE A 127 19.04 -9.63 11.74
C PHE A 127 18.88 -10.51 10.51
N ASP A 128 19.95 -11.08 9.95
CA ASP A 128 19.84 -12.05 8.85
C ASP A 128 19.00 -13.27 9.27
N ARG A 129 19.28 -13.88 10.43
CA ARG A 129 18.48 -15.00 10.95
C ARG A 129 17.02 -14.63 11.19
N LEU A 130 16.76 -13.46 11.79
CA LEU A 130 15.39 -12.99 12.01
C LEU A 130 14.64 -12.75 10.70
N ILE A 131 15.31 -12.20 9.68
CA ILE A 131 14.70 -11.99 8.36
C ILE A 131 14.39 -13.33 7.71
N ASP A 132 15.29 -14.30 7.78
CA ASP A 132 15.04 -15.63 7.21
C ASP A 132 13.87 -16.35 7.90
N GLU A 133 13.74 -16.19 9.22
CA GLU A 133 12.60 -16.73 9.98
C GLU A 133 11.29 -16.03 9.60
N LEU A 134 11.29 -14.70 9.51
CA LEU A 134 10.13 -13.92 9.10
C LEU A 134 9.74 -14.18 7.65
N ASP A 135 10.71 -14.37 6.75
CA ASP A 135 10.46 -14.69 5.35
C ASP A 135 9.73 -16.05 5.23
N LYS A 136 10.07 -17.05 6.07
CA LYS A 136 9.31 -18.32 6.15
C LYS A 136 7.90 -18.14 6.71
N GLN A 137 7.75 -17.41 7.81
CA GLN A 137 6.42 -17.15 8.40
C GLN A 137 5.51 -16.40 7.43
N ILE A 138 6.06 -15.45 6.67
CA ILE A 138 5.35 -14.72 5.63
C ILE A 138 4.90 -15.67 4.53
N ASP A 139 5.80 -16.53 4.04
CA ASP A 139 5.49 -17.48 2.97
C ASP A 139 4.38 -18.45 3.39
N ASP A 140 4.55 -19.10 4.54
CA ASP A 140 3.59 -20.06 5.09
C ASP A 140 2.21 -19.41 5.30
N HIS A 141 2.16 -18.23 5.93
CA HIS A 141 0.90 -17.52 6.18
C HIS A 141 0.22 -17.08 4.88
N THR A 142 1.01 -16.61 3.91
CA THR A 142 0.52 -16.17 2.61
C THR A 142 -0.10 -17.32 1.82
N HIS A 143 0.55 -18.49 1.80
CA HIS A 143 0.03 -19.66 1.08
C HIS A 143 -1.11 -20.38 1.80
N THR A 144 -1.22 -20.22 3.11
CA THR A 144 -2.28 -20.85 3.91
C THR A 144 -3.58 -20.06 3.89
N HIS A 145 -3.55 -18.73 3.94
CA HIS A 145 -4.73 -17.91 4.25
C HIS A 145 -5.27 -17.06 3.10
N PHE A 146 -4.68 -17.15 1.90
CA PHE A 146 -5.05 -16.30 0.77
C PHE A 146 -5.59 -17.08 -0.44
N ASP A 147 -6.07 -18.31 -0.24
CA ASP A 147 -6.95 -19.05 -1.16
C ASP A 147 -6.47 -19.22 -2.62
N GLY A 148 -5.17 -19.22 -2.88
CA GLY A 148 -4.66 -19.26 -4.27
C GLY A 148 -4.27 -17.90 -4.86
N LYS A 149 -4.67 -16.79 -4.22
CA LYS A 149 -4.33 -15.42 -4.66
C LYS A 149 -2.81 -15.21 -4.71
N ALA A 150 -2.08 -15.83 -3.80
CA ALA A 150 -0.62 -15.78 -3.76
C ALA A 150 0.01 -16.40 -5.03
N GLN A 151 -0.45 -17.59 -5.40
CA GLN A 151 0.02 -18.34 -6.56
C GLN A 151 -0.26 -17.57 -7.86
N VAL A 152 -1.42 -16.92 -7.98
CA VAL A 152 -1.75 -16.05 -9.12
C VAL A 152 -0.76 -14.89 -9.25
N ALA A 153 -0.38 -14.26 -8.14
CA ALA A 153 0.57 -13.15 -8.15
C ALA A 153 1.99 -13.61 -8.53
N GLU A 154 2.43 -14.77 -8.03
CA GLU A 154 3.79 -15.30 -8.23
C GLU A 154 4.06 -15.83 -9.65
N GLN A 155 3.02 -16.19 -10.40
CA GLN A 155 3.15 -16.49 -11.84
C GLN A 155 3.70 -15.30 -12.64
N ILE A 156 3.58 -14.07 -12.11
CA ILE A 156 4.09 -12.87 -12.74
C ILE A 156 5.57 -12.74 -12.45
N LYS A 157 6.41 -13.11 -13.43
CA LYS A 157 7.88 -13.00 -13.30
C LYS A 157 8.31 -11.62 -12.76
N GLY A 158 9.10 -11.66 -11.68
CA GLY A 158 9.56 -10.47 -10.96
C GLY A 158 8.81 -10.23 -9.65
N ILE A 159 7.60 -10.77 -9.51
CA ILE A 159 6.88 -10.85 -8.23
C ILE A 159 7.34 -12.14 -7.53
N GLY A 160 7.80 -12.00 -6.29
CA GLY A 160 8.16 -13.13 -5.42
C GLY A 160 7.49 -12.96 -4.06
N SER A 161 7.65 -13.96 -3.20
CA SER A 161 6.92 -14.12 -1.92
C SER A 161 6.72 -12.81 -1.13
N ILE A 162 7.78 -12.04 -0.83
CA ILE A 162 7.65 -10.78 -0.08
C ILE A 162 6.82 -9.71 -0.82
N THR A 163 6.95 -9.62 -2.14
CA THR A 163 6.10 -8.71 -2.95
C THR A 163 4.66 -9.21 -2.96
N THR A 164 4.44 -10.51 -3.11
CA THR A 164 3.12 -11.15 -3.04
C THR A 164 2.45 -10.84 -1.72
N ALA A 165 3.12 -11.12 -0.60
CA ALA A 165 2.64 -10.86 0.74
C ALA A 165 2.30 -9.38 0.96
N THR A 166 3.16 -8.47 0.49
CA THR A 166 2.90 -7.03 0.56
C THR A 166 1.64 -6.64 -0.22
N LEU A 167 1.43 -7.20 -1.41
CA LEU A 167 0.23 -6.94 -2.20
C LEU A 167 -1.02 -7.52 -1.53
N MET A 168 -0.94 -8.72 -0.95
CA MET A 168 -2.06 -9.37 -0.28
C MET A 168 -2.49 -8.62 0.98
N ALA A 169 -1.53 -8.23 1.83
CA ALA A 169 -1.83 -7.56 3.10
C ALA A 169 -2.16 -6.07 2.93
N MET A 170 -1.47 -5.38 2.01
CA MET A 170 -1.52 -3.90 1.93
C MET A 170 -2.18 -3.39 0.64
N LEU A 171 -2.72 -4.27 -0.20
CA LEU A 171 -3.49 -3.90 -1.40
C LEU A 171 -4.70 -4.82 -1.62
N PRO A 172 -5.64 -4.93 -0.65
CA PRO A 172 -6.81 -5.81 -0.74
C PRO A 172 -7.76 -5.47 -1.91
N GLU A 173 -7.62 -4.28 -2.50
CA GLU A 173 -8.39 -3.84 -3.66
C GLU A 173 -7.83 -4.35 -5.00
N LEU A 174 -6.70 -5.08 -4.99
CA LEU A 174 -6.11 -5.71 -6.16
C LEU A 174 -7.13 -6.64 -6.83
N GLY A 175 -7.36 -6.46 -8.12
CA GLY A 175 -8.37 -7.19 -8.90
C GLY A 175 -9.73 -6.51 -8.97
N ARG A 176 -10.03 -5.56 -8.07
CA ARG A 176 -11.35 -4.93 -7.95
C ARG A 176 -11.39 -3.49 -8.50
N LEU A 177 -10.27 -2.77 -8.42
CA LEU A 177 -10.18 -1.40 -8.91
C LEU A 177 -9.73 -1.31 -10.37
N SER A 178 -10.08 -0.19 -11.02
CA SER A 178 -9.57 0.13 -12.34
C SER A 178 -8.05 0.38 -12.30
N HIS A 179 -7.38 0.16 -13.44
CA HIS A 179 -5.92 0.35 -13.57
C HIS A 179 -5.44 1.76 -13.15
N LYS A 180 -6.27 2.79 -13.37
CA LYS A 180 -5.96 4.16 -12.95
C LYS A 180 -6.07 4.32 -11.43
N ARG A 181 -7.15 3.84 -10.82
CA ARG A 181 -7.39 3.96 -9.37
C ARG A 181 -6.35 3.18 -8.57
N ILE A 182 -6.03 1.95 -8.96
CA ILE A 182 -5.04 1.14 -8.22
C ILE A 182 -3.62 1.69 -8.33
N ALA A 183 -3.23 2.22 -9.50
CA ALA A 183 -1.93 2.88 -9.67
C ALA A 183 -1.82 4.16 -8.82
N SER A 184 -2.92 4.92 -8.70
CA SER A 184 -2.98 6.08 -7.80
C SER A 184 -2.88 5.66 -6.34
N LEU A 185 -3.57 4.57 -5.94
CA LEU A 185 -3.56 4.05 -4.57
C LEU A 185 -2.17 3.55 -4.16
N ALA A 186 -1.45 2.87 -5.06
CA ALA A 186 -0.05 2.49 -4.87
C ALA A 186 0.92 3.70 -4.93
N GLY A 187 0.46 4.89 -5.35
CA GLY A 187 1.29 6.09 -5.46
C GLY A 187 2.30 6.02 -6.60
N ILE A 188 1.96 5.35 -7.70
CA ILE A 188 2.79 5.20 -8.91
C ILE A 188 2.13 5.84 -10.15
N ALA A 189 0.98 6.50 -9.97
CA ALA A 189 0.37 7.33 -10.99
C ALA A 189 0.97 8.75 -10.93
N PRO A 190 1.51 9.28 -12.04
CA PRO A 190 1.95 10.67 -12.09
C PRO A 190 0.73 11.60 -12.14
N HIS A 191 0.68 12.59 -11.26
CA HIS A 191 -0.38 13.61 -11.27
C HIS A 191 0.07 14.84 -12.09
N PRO A 192 -0.77 15.34 -13.01
CA PRO A 192 -0.50 16.58 -13.74
C PRO A 192 -0.29 17.76 -12.78
N ARG A 193 0.62 18.65 -13.14
CA ARG A 193 0.85 19.93 -12.45
C ARG A 193 0.87 21.02 -13.51
N GLU A 194 -0.32 21.38 -13.97
CA GLU A 194 -0.51 22.29 -15.09
C GLU A 194 -1.49 23.39 -14.65
N SER A 195 -1.15 24.64 -14.94
CA SER A 195 -2.10 25.74 -15.08
C SER A 195 -2.31 26.00 -16.57
N GLU A 196 -3.26 26.87 -16.92
CA GLU A 196 -3.47 27.27 -18.33
C GLU A 196 -2.19 27.82 -18.98
N GLU A 197 -1.38 28.54 -18.21
CA GLU A 197 -0.17 29.21 -18.68
C GLU A 197 1.13 28.42 -18.46
N THR A 198 1.14 27.37 -17.63
CA THR A 198 2.39 26.69 -17.25
C THR A 198 2.21 25.19 -17.07
N LYS A 199 3.07 24.41 -17.75
CA LYS A 199 3.15 22.95 -17.59
C LYS A 199 4.41 22.55 -16.83
N PHE A 200 4.24 22.09 -15.59
CA PHE A 200 5.33 21.51 -14.80
C PHE A 200 5.43 19.99 -15.01
N LYS A 201 6.60 19.43 -14.70
CA LYS A 201 6.79 17.98 -14.73
C LYS A 201 5.86 17.29 -13.72
N SER A 202 5.01 16.39 -14.22
CA SER A 202 4.17 15.52 -13.40
C SER A 202 5.00 14.66 -12.44
N ARG A 203 4.49 14.43 -11.23
CA ARG A 203 5.17 13.63 -10.21
C ARG A 203 4.19 12.64 -9.59
N CYS A 204 4.71 11.46 -9.22
CA CYS A 204 3.99 10.55 -8.33
C CYS A 204 4.14 11.09 -6.90
N PHE A 205 3.04 11.14 -6.15
CA PHE A 205 3.03 11.58 -4.75
C PHE A 205 1.96 10.81 -3.98
N GLY A 206 2.15 10.63 -2.66
CA GLY A 206 1.21 9.91 -1.81
C GLY A 206 1.19 8.40 -2.05
N GLY A 207 0.02 7.80 -1.82
CA GLY A 207 -0.24 6.36 -1.96
C GLY A 207 0.48 5.47 -0.93
N ARG A 208 0.29 4.16 -1.06
CA ARG A 208 0.85 3.14 -0.16
C ARG A 208 2.34 2.91 -0.43
N SER A 209 3.19 3.49 0.43
CA SER A 209 4.64 3.50 0.24
C SER A 209 5.26 2.10 0.28
N ALA A 210 4.76 1.20 1.13
CA ALA A 210 5.21 -0.19 1.21
C ALA A 210 4.95 -0.94 -0.11
N VAL A 211 3.72 -0.85 -0.64
CA VAL A 211 3.36 -1.38 -1.97
C VAL A 211 4.26 -0.82 -3.06
N ARG A 212 4.51 0.49 -3.05
CA ARG A 212 5.42 1.13 -4.02
C ARG A 212 6.85 0.59 -3.92
N LYS A 213 7.40 0.42 -2.72
CA LYS A 213 8.73 -0.16 -2.50
C LYS A 213 8.79 -1.61 -3.00
N ALA A 214 7.78 -2.42 -2.70
CA ALA A 214 7.69 -3.80 -3.18
C ALA A 214 7.64 -3.89 -4.71
N LEU A 215 6.79 -3.08 -5.37
CA LEU A 215 6.73 -3.00 -6.83
C LEU A 215 8.05 -2.52 -7.46
N TYR A 216 8.77 -1.61 -6.79
CA TYR A 216 10.09 -1.16 -7.23
C TYR A 216 11.08 -2.32 -7.21
N MET A 217 11.15 -3.07 -6.11
CA MET A 217 12.03 -4.23 -6.00
C MET A 217 11.65 -5.33 -7.00
N ALA A 218 10.36 -5.60 -7.18
CA ALA A 218 9.86 -6.53 -8.18
C ALA A 218 10.29 -6.12 -9.60
N THR A 219 10.24 -4.83 -9.91
CA THR A 219 10.71 -4.27 -11.19
C THR A 219 12.21 -4.48 -11.38
N VAL A 220 13.01 -4.17 -10.36
CA VAL A 220 14.48 -4.32 -10.43
C VAL A 220 14.87 -5.79 -10.63
N VAL A 221 14.15 -6.72 -10.02
CA VAL A 221 14.35 -8.16 -10.23
C VAL A 221 13.89 -8.56 -11.63
N ALA A 222 12.70 -8.14 -12.06
CA ALA A 222 12.13 -8.49 -13.36
C ALA A 222 13.04 -8.10 -14.54
N THR A 223 13.70 -6.95 -14.46
CA THR A 223 14.63 -6.46 -15.51
C THR A 223 15.90 -7.28 -15.64
N ARG A 224 16.29 -8.06 -14.61
CA ARG A 224 17.44 -8.97 -14.67
C ARG A 224 17.12 -10.28 -15.41
N PHE A 225 15.91 -10.82 -15.25
CA PHE A 225 15.60 -12.20 -15.64
C PHE A 225 14.75 -12.37 -16.90
N LYS A 226 14.13 -11.30 -17.43
CA LYS A 226 13.27 -11.40 -18.62
C LYS A 226 13.74 -10.44 -19.72
N PRO A 227 14.28 -10.93 -20.86
CA PRO A 227 14.74 -10.10 -21.97
C PRO A 227 13.66 -9.13 -22.48
N LEU A 228 12.43 -9.61 -22.72
CA LEU A 228 11.29 -8.78 -23.12
C LEU A 228 10.99 -7.60 -22.16
N ILE A 229 11.20 -7.82 -20.85
CA ILE A 229 11.02 -6.77 -19.84
C ILE A 229 12.19 -5.81 -19.86
N ARG A 230 13.41 -6.34 -19.98
CA ARG A 230 14.64 -5.57 -20.12
C ARG A 230 14.59 -4.66 -21.35
N ASP A 231 14.08 -5.14 -22.48
CA ASP A 231 14.06 -4.37 -23.74
C ASP A 231 13.03 -3.24 -23.68
N PHE A 232 11.83 -3.49 -23.13
CA PHE A 232 10.86 -2.42 -22.84
C PHE A 232 11.41 -1.40 -21.84
N TYR A 233 12.13 -1.88 -20.83
CA TYR A 233 12.77 -1.06 -19.80
C TYR A 233 13.92 -0.22 -20.38
N GLN A 234 14.75 -0.77 -21.27
CA GLN A 234 15.90 -0.11 -21.89
C GLN A 234 15.50 0.89 -22.97
N ARG A 235 14.32 0.71 -23.60
CA ARG A 235 13.79 1.64 -24.59
C ARG A 235 13.61 3.07 -24.04
N LEU A 236 13.10 3.21 -22.82
CA LEU A 236 12.84 4.54 -22.23
C LEU A 236 14.14 5.32 -21.95
N PRO A 237 15.19 4.72 -21.33
CA PRO A 237 16.51 5.32 -21.26
C PRO A 237 17.13 5.62 -22.62
N SER A 238 16.98 4.76 -23.64
CA SER A 238 17.48 5.05 -24.98
C SER A 238 16.78 6.23 -25.65
N GLU A 239 15.55 6.54 -25.24
CA GLU A 239 14.80 7.75 -25.62
C GLU A 239 15.14 8.98 -24.73
N GLY A 240 16.19 8.90 -23.91
CA GLY A 240 16.64 9.98 -23.02
C GLY A 240 15.79 10.17 -21.76
N LYS A 241 14.89 9.22 -21.42
CA LYS A 241 14.10 9.32 -20.18
C LYS A 241 14.95 8.97 -18.95
N PRO A 242 14.77 9.67 -17.81
CA PRO A 242 15.48 9.33 -16.58
C PRO A 242 15.18 7.90 -16.10
N TYR A 243 16.19 7.24 -15.53
CA TYR A 243 16.10 5.89 -14.95
C TYR A 243 14.83 5.68 -14.08
N LYS A 244 14.57 6.60 -13.14
CA LYS A 244 13.41 6.48 -12.24
C LYS A 244 12.06 6.56 -12.95
N VAL A 245 11.97 7.27 -14.09
CA VAL A 245 10.77 7.33 -14.91
C VAL A 245 10.52 5.98 -15.59
N ALA A 246 11.57 5.36 -16.14
CA ALA A 246 11.49 4.03 -16.73
C ALA A 246 11.06 2.97 -15.71
N VAL A 247 11.66 2.98 -14.51
CA VAL A 247 11.27 2.09 -13.42
C VAL A 247 9.80 2.30 -13.03
N THR A 248 9.35 3.54 -12.84
CA THR A 248 7.96 3.83 -12.45
C THR A 248 6.96 3.39 -13.52
N ALA A 249 7.28 3.59 -14.80
CA ALA A 249 6.45 3.12 -15.91
C ALA A 249 6.30 1.59 -15.88
N TYR A 250 7.38 0.89 -15.57
CA TYR A 250 7.37 -0.57 -15.46
C TYR A 250 6.64 -1.07 -14.20
N MET A 251 6.82 -0.43 -13.04
CA MET A 251 6.03 -0.71 -11.83
C MET A 251 4.54 -0.63 -12.12
N ARG A 252 4.11 0.38 -12.89
CA ARG A 252 2.71 0.54 -13.32
C ARG A 252 2.27 -0.58 -14.26
N LYS A 253 3.13 -1.03 -15.18
CA LYS A 253 2.86 -2.18 -16.05
C LYS A 253 2.69 -3.47 -15.25
N LEU A 254 3.60 -3.75 -14.31
CA LEU A 254 3.51 -4.90 -13.40
C LEU A 254 2.20 -4.87 -12.60
N LEU A 255 1.91 -3.77 -11.92
CA LEU A 255 0.68 -3.64 -11.14
C LEU A 255 -0.58 -3.81 -11.99
N THR A 256 -0.58 -3.30 -13.22
CA THR A 256 -1.70 -3.48 -14.16
C THR A 256 -1.91 -4.96 -14.50
N ILE A 257 -0.83 -5.71 -14.74
CA ILE A 257 -0.90 -7.15 -15.02
C ILE A 257 -1.38 -7.91 -13.78
N SER A 258 -0.84 -7.60 -12.60
CA SER A 258 -1.28 -8.20 -11.34
C SER A 258 -2.77 -7.95 -11.08
N ASN A 259 -3.23 -6.72 -11.32
CA ASN A 259 -4.62 -6.36 -11.15
C ASN A 259 -5.53 -7.10 -12.15
N ALA A 260 -5.10 -7.26 -13.40
CA ALA A 260 -5.88 -8.02 -14.38
C ALA A 260 -5.95 -9.51 -14.01
N ARG A 261 -4.82 -10.14 -13.67
CA ARG A 261 -4.76 -11.55 -13.27
C ARG A 261 -5.62 -11.84 -12.04
N MET A 262 -5.59 -10.94 -11.05
CA MET A 262 -6.41 -11.09 -9.85
C MET A 262 -7.90 -10.90 -10.14
N ARG A 263 -8.27 -9.99 -11.05
CA ARG A 263 -9.66 -9.84 -11.51
C ARG A 263 -10.15 -11.12 -12.18
N ASP A 264 -9.35 -11.70 -13.06
CA ASP A 264 -9.71 -12.91 -13.80
C ASP A 264 -9.87 -14.10 -12.84
N TYR A 265 -8.99 -14.22 -11.84
CA TYR A 265 -9.12 -15.20 -10.75
C TYR A 265 -10.44 -15.05 -9.96
N PHE A 266 -10.85 -13.82 -9.62
CA PHE A 266 -12.16 -13.63 -8.98
C PHE A 266 -13.32 -14.04 -9.87
N ALA A 267 -13.27 -13.72 -11.17
CA ALA A 267 -14.32 -14.11 -12.11
C ALA A 267 -14.43 -15.64 -12.27
N GLU A 268 -13.30 -16.36 -12.27
CA GLU A 268 -13.24 -17.82 -12.35
C GLU A 268 -13.77 -18.49 -11.06
N ASN A 269 -13.46 -17.94 -9.89
CA ASN A 269 -13.91 -18.50 -8.62
C ASN A 269 -15.37 -18.14 -8.27
N ASP A 270 -15.83 -16.93 -8.62
CA ASP A 270 -17.23 -16.54 -8.46
C ASP A 270 -18.15 -17.39 -9.36
N THR A 271 -17.67 -17.83 -10.52
CA THR A 271 -18.41 -18.76 -11.40
C THR A 271 -18.38 -20.19 -10.87
N ALA A 272 -17.29 -20.64 -10.24
CA ALA A 272 -17.19 -21.95 -9.60
C ALA A 272 -18.11 -22.08 -8.37
N GLU A 273 -18.22 -21.05 -7.52
CA GLU A 273 -19.13 -21.07 -6.36
C GLU A 273 -20.62 -21.05 -6.76
N ASN A 274 -20.96 -20.36 -7.85
CA ASN A 274 -22.34 -20.30 -8.34
C ASN A 274 -22.75 -21.53 -9.19
N GLY A 275 -21.79 -22.32 -9.67
CA GLY A 275 -22.03 -23.53 -10.47
C GLY A 275 -22.39 -24.81 -9.69
N ILE A 276 -22.32 -24.78 -8.35
CA ILE A 276 -22.56 -25.97 -7.49
C ILE A 276 -24.02 -26.01 -6.94
N ARG A 277 -24.87 -25.02 -7.24
CA ARG A 277 -26.27 -24.96 -6.76
C ARG A 277 -27.34 -25.49 -7.72
N THR A 278 -26.96 -26.21 -8.78
CA THR A 278 -27.94 -26.92 -9.63
C THR A 278 -27.53 -28.38 -9.79
N ALA A 279 -27.97 -29.19 -8.84
CA ALA A 279 -28.27 -30.61 -9.02
C ALA A 279 -29.65 -30.86 -8.39
#